data_AF-A0A423TDB8-F1
#
_entry.id   AF-A0A423TDB8-F1
#
_cell.length_a   1.000
_cell.length_b   1.000
_cell.length_c   1.000
_cell.angle_alpha   90.00
_cell.angle_beta   90.00
_cell.angle_gamma   90.00
#
_symmetry.space_group_name_H-M   'P 1'
#
loop_
_entity.id
_entity.type
_entity.pdbx_description
1 polymer ?
#
loop_
_entity_poly.entity_id
_entity_poly.type
_entity_poly.pdbx_seq_one_letter_code
_entity_poly.pdbx_strand_id
1 'polypeptide(L)'
;MKTQVLLLAVLLAHAAVGWGLTPSLSSLLENSACDYNDLENIVDCSAVEDVSEVTDAMNILSEAGFNDFGSFLLSDNPRVTSLPEDLFGDVQFRRIAITNNANLVIEKDFLGAARDVVLQIDLSSPQMASIPPLRSSSVTKYTQNAEALEHISKDALAGMPNLESLTLKKAGNNQNGLTIDFGAFATLKKLEALDMEGSRLSGFNVTSGAFHFDSPALKTVQLGGIYMANVFPSSFEGFTADTTLTLMLNYPITIGNFFNVFNSGASVVVQETTPCSCNLAWIRLSSFLQQASISCIVRQDFVSLANVPESSFLHCCGA
;
A
#
# COMPACT_ATOMS: atom_id res chain seq x y z
N MET A 1 -34.53 58.77 -25.54
CA MET A 1 -33.08 58.55 -25.79
C MET A 1 -32.39 57.76 -24.67
N LYS A 2 -33.02 56.73 -24.06
CA LYS A 2 -32.37 55.84 -23.07
C LYS A 2 -32.50 54.34 -23.37
N THR A 3 -33.22 53.98 -24.44
CA THR A 3 -33.54 52.59 -24.78
C THR A 3 -32.74 52.04 -25.97
N GLN A 4 -31.91 52.84 -26.63
CA GLN A 4 -31.05 52.40 -27.74
C GLN A 4 -29.59 52.13 -27.33
N VAL A 5 -29.19 52.50 -26.11
CA VAL A 5 -27.81 52.24 -25.62
C VAL A 5 -27.68 50.84 -25.00
N LEU A 6 -28.77 50.25 -24.52
CA LEU A 6 -28.72 48.91 -23.90
C LEU A 6 -28.63 47.76 -24.91
N LEU A 7 -29.13 47.93 -26.14
CA LEU A 7 -29.05 46.87 -27.15
C LEU A 7 -27.65 46.74 -27.78
N LEU A 8 -26.87 47.82 -27.80
CA LEU A 8 -25.50 47.78 -28.34
C LEU A 8 -24.51 47.13 -27.36
N ALA A 9 -24.75 47.23 -26.05
CA ALA A 9 -23.92 46.58 -25.03
C ALA A 9 -24.13 45.05 -24.94
N VAL A 10 -25.36 44.58 -25.22
CA VAL A 10 -25.67 43.13 -25.21
C VAL A 10 -25.20 42.44 -26.50
N LEU A 11 -25.14 43.16 -27.63
CA LEU A 11 -24.59 42.64 -28.89
C LEU A 11 -23.05 42.66 -28.94
N LEU A 12 -22.37 43.51 -28.16
CA LEU A 12 -20.91 43.46 -27.99
C LEU A 12 -20.46 42.37 -27.01
N ALA A 13 -21.33 41.91 -26.11
CA ALA A 13 -21.04 40.76 -25.24
C ALA A 13 -21.18 39.40 -25.96
N HIS A 14 -21.92 39.34 -27.07
CA HIS A 14 -22.08 38.12 -27.88
C HIS A 14 -21.12 38.05 -29.09
N ALA A 15 -20.39 39.13 -29.39
CA ALA A 15 -19.40 39.18 -30.46
C ALA A 15 -17.95 38.98 -29.97
N ALA A 16 -17.74 38.86 -28.66
CA ALA A 16 -16.47 38.45 -28.05
C ALA A 16 -16.40 36.94 -27.76
N VAL A 17 -17.26 36.12 -28.40
CA VAL A 17 -16.95 34.70 -28.66
C VAL A 17 -16.00 34.65 -29.86
N GLY A 18 -14.92 35.44 -29.77
CA GLY A 18 -13.80 35.33 -30.66
C GLY A 18 -13.06 34.09 -30.21
N TRP A 19 -13.29 32.97 -30.91
CA TRP A 19 -12.35 31.84 -31.05
C TRP A 19 -11.46 31.71 -29.81
N GLY A 20 -12.09 31.44 -28.67
CA GLY A 20 -11.37 31.16 -27.45
C GLY A 20 -10.71 29.81 -27.67
N LEU A 21 -9.52 29.84 -28.27
CA LEU A 21 -8.58 28.74 -28.19
C LEU A 21 -8.31 28.61 -26.69
N THR A 22 -9.09 27.78 -26.01
CA THR A 22 -8.69 27.27 -24.71
C THR A 22 -7.29 26.71 -24.95
N PRO A 23 -6.24 27.28 -24.33
CA PRO A 23 -4.90 26.77 -24.53
C PRO A 23 -4.93 25.28 -24.19
N SER A 24 -4.35 24.46 -25.06
CA SER A 24 -4.19 23.04 -24.76
C SER A 24 -3.41 22.89 -23.45
N LEU A 25 -3.72 21.87 -22.66
CA LEU A 25 -3.01 21.59 -21.40
C LEU A 25 -1.49 21.49 -21.62
N SER A 26 -1.06 20.83 -22.69
CA SER A 26 0.37 20.78 -23.07
C SER A 26 0.97 22.17 -23.32
N SER A 27 0.24 23.10 -23.96
CA SER A 27 0.71 24.48 -24.14
C SER A 27 0.71 25.31 -22.86
N LEU A 28 -0.15 24.99 -21.88
CA LEU A 28 -0.13 25.64 -20.57
C LEU A 28 1.13 25.25 -19.78
N LEU A 29 1.51 23.98 -19.87
CA LEU A 29 2.66 23.42 -19.17
C LEU A 29 3.97 23.51 -19.96
N GLU A 30 3.99 24.08 -21.18
CA GLU A 30 5.18 24.16 -22.05
C GLU A 30 6.36 24.91 -21.40
N ASN A 31 6.07 25.82 -20.47
CA ASN A 31 7.09 26.53 -19.67
C ASN A 31 7.31 25.94 -18.27
N SER A 32 6.57 24.89 -17.91
CA SER A 32 6.80 24.11 -16.70
C SER A 32 7.68 22.91 -17.04
N ALA A 33 8.43 22.39 -16.07
CA ALA A 33 9.14 21.13 -16.24
C ALA A 33 8.24 19.89 -16.04
N CYS A 34 6.93 20.10 -15.88
CA CYS A 34 5.91 19.07 -15.92
C CYS A 34 5.34 18.94 -17.35
N ASP A 35 4.99 17.74 -17.75
CA ASP A 35 4.33 17.45 -19.02
C ASP A 35 2.92 16.89 -18.77
N TYR A 36 2.00 17.14 -19.71
CA TYR A 36 0.66 16.56 -19.69
C TYR A 36 0.48 15.60 -20.88
N ASN A 37 0.19 14.35 -20.55
CA ASN A 37 -0.19 13.34 -21.52
C ASN A 37 -1.73 13.25 -21.62
N ASP A 38 -2.28 13.85 -22.68
CA ASP A 38 -3.71 13.86 -23.00
C ASP A 38 -4.34 12.46 -23.05
N LEU A 39 -3.63 11.48 -23.63
CA LEU A 39 -4.17 10.14 -23.89
C LEU A 39 -4.39 9.35 -22.61
N GLU A 40 -3.49 9.52 -21.65
CA GLU A 40 -3.51 8.81 -20.37
C GLU A 40 -4.08 9.65 -19.23
N ASN A 41 -4.33 10.94 -19.47
CA ASN A 41 -4.74 11.95 -18.49
C ASN A 41 -3.76 12.01 -17.29
N ILE A 42 -2.47 12.14 -17.61
CA ILE A 42 -1.36 12.11 -16.65
C ILE A 42 -0.63 13.45 -16.66
N VAL A 43 -0.38 14.00 -15.48
CA VAL A 43 0.60 15.06 -15.27
C VAL A 43 1.90 14.42 -14.76
N ASP A 44 2.96 14.50 -15.55
CA ASP A 44 4.27 13.94 -15.23
C ASP A 44 5.27 15.06 -14.91
N CYS A 45 5.71 15.12 -13.67
CA CYS A 45 6.68 16.08 -13.17
C CYS A 45 8.03 15.43 -12.88
N SER A 46 8.34 14.28 -13.49
CA SER A 46 9.59 13.55 -13.24
C SER A 46 10.86 14.35 -13.62
N ALA A 47 10.75 15.29 -14.56
CA ALA A 47 11.87 16.08 -15.07
C ALA A 47 12.17 17.38 -14.30
N VAL A 48 11.38 17.72 -13.27
CA VAL A 48 11.55 18.98 -12.52
C VAL A 48 12.92 19.07 -11.85
N GLU A 49 13.47 20.28 -11.80
CA GLU A 49 14.74 20.53 -11.12
C GLU A 49 14.55 20.87 -9.64
N ASP A 50 13.40 21.47 -9.30
CA ASP A 50 12.99 21.86 -7.95
C ASP A 50 11.50 21.56 -7.73
N VAL A 51 11.10 21.26 -6.50
CA VAL A 51 9.70 21.00 -6.15
C VAL A 51 8.80 22.23 -6.33
N SER A 52 9.37 23.44 -6.34
CA SER A 52 8.65 24.66 -6.68
C SER A 52 8.06 24.61 -8.08
N GLU A 53 8.72 23.96 -9.04
CA GLU A 53 8.22 23.82 -10.41
C GLU A 53 6.96 22.96 -10.47
N VAL A 54 6.84 21.96 -9.59
CA VAL A 54 5.59 21.20 -9.41
C VAL A 54 4.50 22.12 -8.88
N THR A 55 4.81 22.92 -7.87
CA THR A 55 3.86 23.85 -7.25
C THR A 55 3.36 24.88 -8.27
N ASP A 56 4.28 25.44 -9.08
CA ASP A 56 3.96 26.38 -10.14
C ASP A 56 3.07 25.74 -11.22
N ALA A 57 3.35 24.50 -11.61
CA ALA A 57 2.50 23.76 -12.53
C ALA A 57 1.09 23.57 -11.98
N MET A 58 0.94 23.17 -10.70
CA MET A 58 -0.39 23.02 -10.08
C MET A 58 -1.15 24.35 -10.05
N ASN A 59 -0.46 25.46 -9.76
CA ASN A 59 -1.07 26.80 -9.79
C ASN A 59 -1.54 27.18 -11.20
N ILE A 60 -0.70 26.96 -12.23
CA ILE A 60 -1.06 27.22 -13.63
C ILE A 60 -2.31 26.43 -14.04
N LEU A 61 -2.36 25.14 -13.69
CA LEU A 61 -3.50 24.28 -13.99
C LEU A 61 -4.78 24.78 -13.28
N SER A 62 -4.67 25.12 -12.00
CA SER A 62 -5.80 25.63 -11.21
C SER A 62 -6.32 26.98 -11.72
N GLU A 63 -5.44 27.94 -11.99
CA GLU A 63 -5.81 29.25 -12.53
C GLU A 63 -6.48 29.15 -13.92
N ALA A 64 -6.09 28.16 -14.71
CA ALA A 64 -6.70 27.86 -16.00
C ALA A 64 -8.00 27.03 -15.88
N GLY A 65 -8.39 26.61 -14.67
CA GLY A 65 -9.62 25.86 -14.39
C GLY A 65 -9.52 24.36 -14.65
N PHE A 66 -8.32 23.82 -14.82
CA PHE A 66 -8.06 22.39 -15.00
C PHE A 66 -7.66 21.76 -13.66
N ASN A 67 -8.66 21.21 -12.95
CA ASN A 67 -8.48 20.73 -11.58
C ASN A 67 -8.63 19.22 -11.40
N ASP A 68 -8.99 18.44 -12.41
CA ASP A 68 -9.25 17.00 -12.25
C ASP A 68 -8.47 16.16 -13.27
N PHE A 69 -7.56 15.35 -12.76
CA PHE A 69 -6.64 14.54 -13.55
C PHE A 69 -6.67 13.06 -13.14
N GLY A 70 -6.31 12.21 -14.09
CA GLY A 70 -6.26 10.77 -13.90
C GLY A 70 -5.11 10.38 -12.98
N SER A 71 -3.89 10.85 -13.26
CA SER A 71 -2.70 10.49 -12.48
C SER A 71 -1.66 11.59 -12.39
N PHE A 72 -0.94 11.61 -11.27
CA PHE A 72 0.27 12.39 -11.06
C PHE A 72 1.47 11.46 -10.98
N LEU A 73 2.56 11.79 -11.70
CA LEU A 73 3.84 11.08 -11.65
C LEU A 73 4.97 12.00 -11.21
N LEU A 74 5.78 11.51 -10.28
CA LEU A 74 7.10 12.05 -9.96
C LEU A 74 8.04 10.87 -9.74
N SER A 75 8.77 10.49 -10.79
CA SER A 75 9.59 9.28 -10.76
C SER A 75 11.04 9.55 -11.17
N ASP A 76 11.95 8.71 -10.67
CA ASP A 76 13.37 8.75 -11.02
C ASP A 76 14.03 10.13 -10.83
N ASN A 77 13.50 10.96 -9.93
CA ASN A 77 13.97 12.31 -9.69
C ASN A 77 14.95 12.34 -8.50
N PRO A 78 16.26 12.59 -8.72
CA PRO A 78 17.24 12.63 -7.63
C PRO A 78 17.30 13.99 -6.92
N ARG A 79 16.61 15.02 -7.43
CA ARG A 79 16.74 16.41 -7.00
C ARG A 79 15.67 16.81 -5.98
N VAL A 80 14.45 16.30 -6.14
CA VAL A 80 13.37 16.53 -5.18
C VAL A 80 13.61 15.71 -3.91
N THR A 81 13.85 16.41 -2.81
CA THR A 81 14.20 15.79 -1.50
C THR A 81 13.05 15.83 -0.50
N SER A 82 12.07 16.70 -0.69
CA SER A 82 10.88 16.81 0.16
C SER A 82 9.68 17.32 -0.63
N LEU A 83 8.48 16.99 -0.16
CA LEU A 83 7.23 17.54 -0.69
C LEU A 83 6.65 18.53 0.33
N PRO A 84 6.24 19.74 -0.11
CA PRO A 84 5.52 20.66 0.76
C PRO A 84 4.16 20.08 1.17
N GLU A 85 3.64 20.59 2.28
CA GLU A 85 2.22 20.37 2.62
C GLU A 85 1.36 21.02 1.54
N ASP A 86 0.24 20.39 1.21
CA ASP A 86 -0.72 20.93 0.22
C ASP A 86 -0.11 21.19 -1.17
N LEU A 87 0.85 20.36 -1.59
CA LEU A 87 1.55 20.49 -2.89
C LEU A 87 0.60 20.62 -4.08
N PHE A 88 -0.52 19.87 -4.08
CA PHE A 88 -1.46 19.90 -5.20
C PHE A 88 -2.45 21.07 -5.16
N GLY A 89 -2.55 21.79 -4.04
CA GLY A 89 -3.52 22.87 -3.88
C GLY A 89 -4.93 22.42 -4.27
N ASP A 90 -5.55 23.10 -5.25
CA ASP A 90 -6.89 22.79 -5.76
C ASP A 90 -6.93 21.67 -6.81
N VAL A 91 -5.78 21.20 -7.28
CA VAL A 91 -5.66 20.17 -8.31
C VAL A 91 -5.86 18.78 -7.69
N GLN A 92 -6.63 17.95 -8.39
CA GLN A 92 -7.05 16.63 -7.94
C GLN A 92 -6.51 15.53 -8.84
N PHE A 93 -6.07 14.44 -8.22
CA PHE A 93 -5.59 13.24 -8.90
C PHE A 93 -6.29 12.00 -8.36
N ARG A 94 -6.73 11.09 -9.24
CA ARG A 94 -7.28 9.78 -8.82
C ARG A 94 -6.20 8.78 -8.45
N ARG A 95 -5.00 8.91 -9.04
CA ARG A 95 -3.83 8.08 -8.71
C ARG A 95 -2.59 8.96 -8.58
N ILE A 96 -1.75 8.62 -7.61
CA ILE A 96 -0.48 9.31 -7.38
C ILE A 96 0.61 8.24 -7.35
N ALA A 97 1.64 8.40 -8.18
CA ALA A 97 2.83 7.57 -8.12
C ALA A 97 4.08 8.45 -7.97
N ILE A 98 4.75 8.30 -6.83
CA ILE A 98 5.98 8.99 -6.50
C ILE A 98 7.04 7.94 -6.18
N THR A 99 7.82 7.57 -7.21
CA THR A 99 8.62 6.34 -7.18
C THR A 99 10.08 6.56 -7.54
N ASN A 100 10.96 5.76 -6.97
CA ASN A 100 12.40 5.78 -7.22
C ASN A 100 13.08 7.16 -7.07
N ASN A 101 12.56 8.02 -6.19
CA ASN A 101 13.19 9.30 -5.88
C ASN A 101 14.22 9.10 -4.76
N ALA A 102 15.50 9.04 -5.14
CA ALA A 102 16.57 8.50 -4.30
C ALA A 102 16.77 9.24 -2.97
N ASN A 103 16.38 10.52 -2.88
CA ASN A 103 16.60 11.37 -1.71
C ASN A 103 15.30 11.88 -1.07
N LEU A 104 14.15 11.41 -1.55
CA LEU A 104 12.86 11.95 -1.15
C LEU A 104 12.43 11.43 0.22
N VAL A 105 12.06 12.37 1.10
CA VAL A 105 11.40 12.12 2.38
C VAL A 105 10.08 12.88 2.41
N ILE A 106 9.01 12.23 2.83
CA ILE A 106 7.66 12.81 2.92
C ILE A 106 7.23 12.86 4.38
N GLU A 107 7.37 14.02 5.00
CA GLU A 107 7.03 14.25 6.42
C GLU A 107 5.66 14.92 6.60
N LYS A 108 5.07 15.43 5.53
CA LYS A 108 3.82 16.21 5.54
C LYS A 108 2.80 15.64 4.57
N ASP A 109 1.55 15.97 4.80
CA ASP A 109 0.46 15.62 3.88
C ASP A 109 0.43 16.59 2.69
N PHE A 110 0.86 16.09 1.53
CA PHE A 110 0.98 16.87 0.29
C PHE A 110 -0.29 16.87 -0.57
N LEU A 111 -1.35 16.13 -0.17
CA LEU A 111 -2.45 15.76 -1.07
C LEU A 111 -3.36 16.93 -1.49
N GLY A 112 -3.44 18.00 -0.71
CA GLY A 112 -4.36 19.10 -0.95
C GLY A 112 -5.79 18.66 -1.26
N ALA A 113 -6.41 19.24 -2.30
CA ALA A 113 -7.75 18.87 -2.75
C ALA A 113 -7.86 17.42 -3.25
N ALA A 114 -6.76 16.78 -3.65
CA ALA A 114 -6.76 15.37 -4.03
C ALA A 114 -7.14 14.45 -2.85
N ARG A 115 -7.02 14.92 -1.60
CA ARG A 115 -7.38 14.19 -0.37
C ARG A 115 -8.74 13.49 -0.44
N ASP A 116 -9.73 14.10 -1.08
CA ASP A 116 -11.11 13.59 -1.06
C ASP A 116 -11.44 12.66 -2.22
N VAL A 117 -10.54 12.53 -3.20
CA VAL A 117 -10.81 11.81 -4.44
C VAL A 117 -9.71 10.82 -4.86
N VAL A 118 -8.51 10.92 -4.30
CA VAL A 118 -7.42 9.99 -4.60
C VAL A 118 -7.78 8.58 -4.12
N LEU A 119 -7.67 7.61 -5.02
CA LEU A 119 -8.02 6.21 -4.75
C LEU A 119 -6.78 5.35 -4.53
N GLN A 120 -5.69 5.66 -5.23
CA GLN A 120 -4.48 4.84 -5.26
C GLN A 120 -3.23 5.70 -5.07
N ILE A 121 -2.37 5.28 -4.16
CA ILE A 121 -1.12 5.95 -3.86
C ILE A 121 0.01 4.91 -3.89
N ASP A 122 1.04 5.18 -4.70
CA ASP A 122 2.30 4.45 -4.72
C ASP A 122 3.44 5.39 -4.32
N LEU A 123 4.00 5.17 -3.14
CA LEU A 123 5.13 5.89 -2.59
C LEU A 123 6.29 4.90 -2.46
N SER A 124 6.85 4.45 -3.57
CA SER A 124 7.95 3.48 -3.58
C SER A 124 9.29 4.17 -3.79
N SER A 125 9.89 4.70 -2.71
CA SER A 125 11.20 5.38 -2.76
C SER A 125 12.21 4.77 -1.77
N PRO A 126 13.51 4.67 -2.13
CA PRO A 126 14.50 3.92 -1.34
C PRO A 126 14.71 4.40 0.11
N GLN A 127 14.52 5.70 0.39
CA GLN A 127 14.83 6.32 1.68
C GLN A 127 13.63 6.48 2.61
N MET A 128 12.47 5.96 2.23
CA MET A 128 11.24 6.21 2.99
C MET A 128 11.15 5.32 4.21
N ALA A 129 11.65 5.86 5.32
CA ALA A 129 11.78 5.18 6.61
C ALA A 129 10.51 5.17 7.45
N SER A 130 9.46 5.88 7.02
CA SER A 130 8.16 5.97 7.66
C SER A 130 7.04 5.87 6.63
N ILE A 131 5.83 5.56 7.10
CA ILE A 131 4.60 5.76 6.33
C ILE A 131 4.23 7.25 6.45
N PRO A 132 4.12 8.00 5.34
CA PRO A 132 3.80 9.42 5.40
C PRO A 132 2.42 9.67 6.02
N PRO A 133 2.25 10.78 6.77
CA PRO A 133 1.03 11.06 7.54
C PRO A 133 -0.12 11.59 6.66
N LEU A 134 -0.45 10.85 5.61
CA LEU A 134 -1.49 11.21 4.65
C LEU A 134 -2.86 11.12 5.31
N ARG A 135 -3.69 12.13 5.09
CA ARG A 135 -5.09 12.13 5.50
C ARG A 135 -5.90 12.04 4.23
N SER A 136 -6.52 10.91 3.98
CA SER A 136 -7.47 10.72 2.87
C SER A 136 -8.42 9.58 3.16
N SER A 137 -9.71 9.90 3.18
CA SER A 137 -10.75 8.89 3.32
C SER A 137 -11.09 8.19 2.00
N SER A 138 -10.61 8.68 0.85
CA SER A 138 -10.87 8.06 -0.44
C SER A 138 -9.86 6.98 -0.82
N VAL A 139 -8.66 6.98 -0.23
CA VAL A 139 -7.62 5.99 -0.55
C VAL A 139 -8.11 4.58 -0.20
N THR A 140 -8.09 3.71 -1.21
CA THR A 140 -8.42 2.28 -1.09
C THR A 140 -7.19 1.39 -1.30
N LYS A 141 -6.17 1.88 -2.04
CA LYS A 141 -4.91 1.16 -2.27
C LYS A 141 -3.71 2.02 -1.92
N TYR A 142 -2.84 1.51 -1.05
CA TYR A 142 -1.57 2.11 -0.71
C TYR A 142 -0.42 1.12 -0.95
N THR A 143 0.61 1.58 -1.66
CA THR A 143 1.82 0.81 -1.96
C THR A 143 3.05 1.62 -1.56
N GLN A 144 3.99 0.95 -0.89
CA GLN A 144 5.32 1.47 -0.60
C GLN A 144 6.30 0.29 -0.67
N ASN A 145 7.30 0.37 -1.55
CA ASN A 145 8.52 -0.42 -1.38
C ASN A 145 9.27 0.14 -0.17
N ALA A 146 9.25 -0.61 0.93
CA ALA A 146 9.47 -0.09 2.27
C ALA A 146 10.86 -0.46 2.82
N GLU A 147 11.88 -0.59 1.98
CA GLU A 147 13.20 -1.13 2.38
C GLU A 147 13.80 -0.43 3.61
N ALA A 148 13.63 0.89 3.71
CA ALA A 148 14.07 1.69 4.84
C ALA A 148 13.08 1.77 6.02
N LEU A 149 11.85 1.25 5.90
CA LEU A 149 10.80 1.35 6.92
C LEU A 149 11.20 0.62 8.20
N GLU A 150 11.35 1.37 9.30
CA GLU A 150 11.83 0.84 10.59
C GLU A 150 10.69 0.55 11.57
N HIS A 151 9.58 1.26 11.45
CA HIS A 151 8.51 1.21 12.43
C HIS A 151 7.12 1.46 11.81
N ILE A 152 6.15 0.62 12.16
CA ILE A 152 4.72 0.86 11.91
C ILE A 152 4.05 1.05 13.26
N SER A 153 3.76 2.31 13.58
CA SER A 153 3.03 2.65 14.79
C SER A 153 1.53 2.40 14.63
N LYS A 154 0.81 2.38 15.75
CA LYS A 154 -0.66 2.22 15.75
C LYS A 154 -1.41 3.27 14.92
N ASP A 155 -0.86 4.48 14.84
CA ASP A 155 -1.51 5.61 14.18
C ASP A 155 -1.00 5.86 12.75
N ALA A 156 0.01 5.10 12.29
CA ALA A 156 0.67 5.31 11.00
C ALA A 156 -0.29 5.27 9.80
N LEU A 157 -1.38 4.52 9.91
CA LEU A 157 -2.38 4.31 8.85
C LEU A 157 -3.75 4.94 9.19
N ALA A 158 -3.86 5.64 10.33
CA ALA A 158 -5.13 6.19 10.82
C ALA A 158 -5.75 7.23 9.88
N GLY A 159 -4.94 7.91 9.08
CA GLY A 159 -5.39 8.89 8.10
C GLY A 159 -6.01 8.28 6.83
N MET A 160 -5.91 6.96 6.64
CA MET A 160 -6.45 6.24 5.48
C MET A 160 -7.42 5.11 5.91
N PRO A 161 -8.57 5.46 6.54
CA PRO A 161 -9.44 4.48 7.20
C PRO A 161 -10.16 3.51 6.25
N ASN A 162 -10.20 3.83 4.96
CA ASN A 162 -10.90 3.05 3.93
C ASN A 162 -9.97 2.17 3.09
N LEU A 163 -8.73 1.95 3.53
CA LEU A 163 -7.81 1.04 2.86
C LEU A 163 -8.38 -0.37 2.73
N GLU A 164 -8.37 -0.88 1.50
CA GLU A 164 -8.73 -2.24 1.12
C GLU A 164 -7.47 -3.06 0.79
N SER A 165 -6.43 -2.42 0.25
CA SER A 165 -5.17 -3.06 -0.10
C SER A 165 -3.97 -2.24 0.41
N LEU A 166 -3.12 -2.89 1.20
CA LEU A 166 -1.89 -2.34 1.75
C LEU A 166 -0.70 -3.21 1.31
N THR A 167 0.23 -2.61 0.57
CA THR A 167 1.46 -3.26 0.11
C THR A 167 2.68 -2.55 0.70
N LEU A 168 3.43 -3.24 1.57
CA LEU A 168 4.65 -2.78 2.23
C LEU A 168 5.77 -3.80 1.98
N LYS A 169 6.06 -4.08 0.70
CA LYS A 169 7.06 -5.11 0.34
C LYS A 169 8.45 -4.72 0.83
N LYS A 170 9.23 -5.74 1.17
CA LYS A 170 10.63 -5.61 1.62
C LYS A 170 10.82 -4.68 2.82
N ALA A 171 9.79 -4.50 3.65
CA ALA A 171 9.88 -3.60 4.79
C ALA A 171 10.98 -3.99 5.77
N GLY A 172 11.71 -3.01 6.32
CA GLY A 172 12.74 -3.26 7.34
C GLY A 172 13.98 -3.98 6.83
N ASN A 173 14.31 -3.88 5.54
CA ASN A 173 15.53 -4.47 4.98
C ASN A 173 16.80 -3.65 5.32
N ASN A 174 16.84 -3.09 6.53
CA ASN A 174 17.98 -2.41 7.14
C ASN A 174 18.57 -3.28 8.27
N GLN A 175 19.58 -2.77 8.99
CA GLN A 175 20.26 -3.55 10.04
C GLN A 175 19.36 -3.88 11.24
N ASN A 176 18.38 -3.02 11.55
CA ASN A 176 17.54 -3.08 12.74
C ASN A 176 16.28 -3.92 12.55
N GLY A 177 15.82 -4.07 11.30
CA GLY A 177 14.55 -4.72 10.98
C GLY A 177 13.33 -3.83 11.27
N LEU A 178 12.16 -4.30 10.85
CA LEU A 178 10.88 -3.64 11.07
C LEU A 178 10.31 -3.97 12.45
N THR A 179 9.87 -2.95 13.17
CA THR A 179 9.04 -3.09 14.37
C THR A 179 7.59 -2.71 14.06
N ILE A 180 6.63 -3.44 14.64
CA ILE A 180 5.20 -3.21 14.44
C ILE A 180 4.54 -3.12 15.81
N ASP A 181 3.83 -2.03 16.06
CA ASP A 181 3.06 -1.83 17.29
C ASP A 181 1.89 -2.82 17.38
N PHE A 182 1.50 -3.12 18.62
CA PHE A 182 0.28 -3.88 18.89
C PHE A 182 -0.93 -3.19 18.23
N GLY A 183 -1.63 -3.92 17.37
CA GLY A 183 -2.84 -3.41 16.72
C GLY A 183 -2.59 -2.34 15.66
N ALA A 184 -1.39 -2.30 15.06
CA ALA A 184 -1.07 -1.37 13.96
C ALA A 184 -2.06 -1.40 12.79
N PHE A 185 -2.70 -2.55 12.55
CA PHE A 185 -3.67 -2.73 11.46
C PHE A 185 -5.13 -2.76 11.94
N ALA A 186 -5.39 -2.62 13.25
CA ALA A 186 -6.71 -2.79 13.85
C ALA A 186 -7.73 -1.73 13.40
N THR A 187 -7.26 -0.54 13.01
CA THR A 187 -8.11 0.57 12.57
C THR A 187 -8.62 0.38 11.14
N LEU A 188 -7.99 -0.48 10.34
CA LEU A 188 -8.30 -0.67 8.92
C LEU A 188 -9.47 -1.65 8.73
N LYS A 189 -10.68 -1.18 9.06
CA LYS A 189 -11.91 -2.03 9.06
C LYS A 189 -12.35 -2.55 7.69
N LYS A 190 -11.75 -2.05 6.60
CA LYS A 190 -12.05 -2.47 5.22
C LYS A 190 -10.90 -3.24 4.57
N LEU A 191 -9.81 -3.48 5.31
CA LEU A 191 -8.62 -4.12 4.74
C LEU A 191 -8.96 -5.53 4.26
N GLU A 192 -8.75 -5.77 2.97
CA GLU A 192 -8.91 -7.09 2.35
C GLU A 192 -7.54 -7.78 2.18
N ALA A 193 -6.52 -7.00 1.85
CA ALA A 193 -5.21 -7.53 1.49
C ALA A 193 -4.07 -6.76 2.17
N LEU A 194 -3.21 -7.50 2.88
CA LEU A 194 -1.90 -7.05 3.34
C LEU A 194 -0.81 -7.86 2.62
N ASP A 195 0.08 -7.16 1.91
CA ASP A 195 1.27 -7.74 1.30
C ASP A 195 2.53 -7.12 1.90
N MET A 196 3.26 -7.91 2.67
CA MET A 196 4.57 -7.57 3.25
C MET A 196 5.64 -8.58 2.82
N GLU A 197 5.50 -9.16 1.62
CA GLU A 197 6.47 -10.10 1.09
C GLU A 197 7.91 -9.55 1.13
N GLY A 198 8.84 -10.38 1.58
CA GLY A 198 10.26 -10.05 1.69
C GLY A 198 10.59 -9.10 2.83
N SER A 199 9.66 -8.81 3.73
CA SER A 199 9.91 -7.93 4.88
C SER A 199 10.71 -8.62 5.97
N ARG A 200 11.61 -7.89 6.60
CA ARG A 200 12.48 -8.36 7.68
C ARG A 200 12.06 -7.72 8.99
N LEU A 201 11.36 -8.49 9.83
CA LEU A 201 11.02 -8.06 11.19
C LEU A 201 12.25 -7.97 12.09
N SER A 202 12.21 -7.09 13.09
CA SER A 202 13.31 -6.89 14.04
C SER A 202 13.59 -8.18 14.81
N GLY A 203 14.86 -8.59 14.83
CA GLY A 203 15.29 -9.89 15.39
C GLY A 203 14.63 -11.11 14.71
N PHE A 204 13.99 -10.93 13.54
CA PHE A 204 13.15 -11.93 12.88
C PHE A 204 11.99 -12.42 13.78
N ASN A 205 11.52 -11.55 14.67
CA ASN A 205 10.48 -11.86 15.64
C ASN A 205 9.14 -11.25 15.22
N VAL A 206 8.10 -12.05 15.22
CA VAL A 206 6.72 -11.55 15.21
C VAL A 206 6.28 -11.37 16.65
N THR A 207 6.17 -10.14 17.13
CA THR A 207 5.73 -9.83 18.49
C THR A 207 4.23 -10.07 18.66
N SER A 208 3.75 -10.19 19.91
CA SER A 208 2.33 -10.36 20.21
C SER A 208 1.52 -9.14 19.70
N GLY A 209 0.43 -9.40 19.00
CA GLY A 209 -0.47 -8.40 18.41
C GLY A 209 0.07 -7.59 17.25
N ALA A 210 1.25 -7.93 16.70
CA ALA A 210 1.81 -7.28 15.52
C ALA A 210 0.87 -7.38 14.31
N PHE A 211 0.23 -8.54 14.13
CA PHE A 211 -0.75 -8.80 13.07
C PHE A 211 -2.14 -9.02 13.67
N HIS A 212 -2.64 -7.99 14.35
CA HIS A 212 -4.01 -7.93 14.85
C HIS A 212 -4.88 -7.11 13.89
N PHE A 213 -5.94 -7.74 13.38
CA PHE A 213 -6.89 -7.14 12.44
C PHE A 213 -8.29 -7.10 13.04
N ASP A 214 -9.04 -6.04 12.74
CA ASP A 214 -10.48 -5.98 13.04
C ASP A 214 -11.32 -5.93 11.75
N SER A 215 -10.70 -6.19 10.59
CA SER A 215 -11.37 -6.16 9.31
C SER A 215 -12.14 -7.47 9.09
N PRO A 216 -13.48 -7.44 8.98
CA PRO A 216 -14.24 -8.62 8.60
C PRO A 216 -14.05 -8.98 7.12
N ALA A 217 -13.44 -8.10 6.32
CA ALA A 217 -13.21 -8.29 4.89
C ALA A 217 -11.84 -8.90 4.57
N LEU A 218 -11.03 -9.24 5.59
CA LEU A 218 -9.66 -9.69 5.42
C LEU A 218 -9.58 -11.04 4.68
N LYS A 219 -8.97 -11.03 3.49
CA LYS A 219 -8.82 -12.19 2.60
C LYS A 219 -7.39 -12.69 2.51
N THR A 220 -6.40 -11.80 2.48
CA THR A 220 -5.01 -12.21 2.24
C THR A 220 -4.01 -11.49 3.13
N VAL A 221 -3.13 -12.24 3.76
CA VAL A 221 -1.98 -11.75 4.52
C VAL A 221 -0.73 -12.47 4.01
N GLN A 222 0.12 -11.75 3.27
CA GLN A 222 1.32 -12.28 2.63
C GLN A 222 2.57 -11.82 3.38
N LEU A 223 3.22 -12.74 4.10
CA LEU A 223 4.45 -12.53 4.89
C LEU A 223 5.60 -13.44 4.42
N GLY A 224 5.54 -13.92 3.18
CA GLY A 224 6.54 -14.82 2.59
C GLY A 224 7.89 -14.15 2.28
N GLY A 225 8.84 -14.94 1.78
CA GLY A 225 10.13 -14.46 1.24
C GLY A 225 11.30 -14.34 2.22
N ILE A 226 11.08 -14.06 3.50
CA ILE A 226 12.11 -14.08 4.55
C ILE A 226 11.66 -14.95 5.73
N TYR A 227 12.59 -15.76 6.24
CA TYR A 227 12.33 -16.61 7.40
C TYR A 227 12.08 -15.79 8.68
N MET A 228 10.96 -16.08 9.34
CA MET A 228 10.74 -15.66 10.73
C MET A 228 11.47 -16.63 11.67
N ALA A 229 12.19 -16.12 12.67
CA ALA A 229 12.91 -16.92 13.66
C ALA A 229 12.03 -17.27 14.87
N ASN A 230 11.19 -16.33 15.32
CA ASN A 230 10.24 -16.58 16.40
C ASN A 230 8.90 -15.92 16.09
N VAL A 231 7.81 -16.62 16.40
CA VAL A 231 6.46 -16.05 16.47
C VAL A 231 6.02 -16.20 17.92
N PHE A 232 5.62 -15.11 18.55
CA PHE A 232 5.13 -15.15 19.91
C PHE A 232 3.64 -15.54 19.94
N PRO A 233 3.11 -16.09 21.05
CA PRO A 233 1.68 -16.27 21.21
C PRO A 233 0.91 -14.96 20.97
N SER A 234 -0.30 -15.06 20.41
CA SER A 234 -1.14 -13.90 20.04
C SER A 234 -0.52 -12.94 19.03
N SER A 235 0.51 -13.34 18.28
CA SER A 235 1.05 -12.53 17.17
C SER A 235 0.06 -12.28 16.05
N PHE A 236 -0.84 -13.25 15.81
CA PHE A 236 -1.82 -13.25 14.75
C PHE A 236 -3.23 -13.29 15.34
N GLU A 237 -4.03 -12.26 15.08
CA GLU A 237 -5.40 -12.12 15.58
C GLU A 237 -6.31 -11.48 14.54
N GLY A 238 -7.62 -11.78 14.60
CA GLY A 238 -8.59 -11.20 13.67
C GLY A 238 -8.74 -11.88 12.32
N PHE A 239 -8.17 -13.08 12.16
CA PHE A 239 -8.32 -13.89 10.96
C PHE A 239 -9.75 -14.46 10.89
N THR A 240 -10.21 -14.71 9.66
CA THR A 240 -11.51 -15.33 9.38
C THR A 240 -11.33 -16.59 8.54
N ALA A 241 -12.38 -17.39 8.38
CA ALA A 241 -12.33 -18.61 7.58
C ALA A 241 -11.95 -18.36 6.10
N ASP A 242 -12.24 -17.17 5.58
CA ASP A 242 -11.90 -16.76 4.21
C ASP A 242 -10.50 -16.17 4.09
N THR A 243 -9.77 -16.01 5.20
CA THR A 243 -8.43 -15.44 5.20
C THR A 243 -7.39 -16.49 4.84
N THR A 244 -6.48 -16.14 3.92
CA THR A 244 -5.27 -16.89 3.61
C THR A 244 -4.05 -16.17 4.19
N LEU A 245 -3.34 -16.85 5.10
CA LEU A 245 -2.06 -16.41 5.65
C LEU A 245 -0.93 -17.17 4.95
N THR A 246 -0.05 -16.45 4.27
CA THR A 246 1.14 -17.03 3.64
C THR A 246 2.39 -16.59 4.40
N LEU A 247 3.27 -17.54 4.71
CA LEU A 247 4.42 -17.30 5.57
C LEU A 247 5.60 -18.20 5.21
N MET A 248 6.80 -17.76 5.58
CA MET A 248 8.05 -18.52 5.43
C MET A 248 8.68 -18.75 6.82
N LEU A 249 8.82 -20.01 7.22
CA LEU A 249 9.32 -20.41 8.55
C LEU A 249 10.53 -21.32 8.44
N ASN A 250 11.45 -21.21 9.40
CA ASN A 250 12.59 -22.10 9.56
C ASN A 250 12.45 -23.04 10.79
N TYR A 251 11.29 -23.04 11.45
CA TYR A 251 10.98 -23.86 12.62
C TYR A 251 9.54 -24.42 12.54
N PRO A 252 9.21 -25.46 13.33
CA PRO A 252 7.89 -26.08 13.29
C PRO A 252 6.77 -25.11 13.72
N ILE A 253 5.65 -25.12 12.99
CA ILE A 253 4.43 -24.45 13.46
C ILE A 253 3.99 -25.09 14.77
N THR A 254 3.68 -24.28 15.79
CA THR A 254 3.15 -24.77 17.07
C THR A 254 1.72 -24.28 17.27
N ILE A 255 0.92 -25.07 18.00
CA ILE A 255 -0.46 -24.67 18.30
C ILE A 255 -0.52 -23.36 19.10
N GLY A 256 0.40 -23.15 20.04
CA GLY A 256 0.39 -21.95 20.89
C GLY A 256 0.58 -20.64 20.13
N ASN A 257 1.37 -20.67 19.06
CA ASN A 257 1.70 -19.47 18.28
C ASN A 257 0.62 -19.14 17.22
N PHE A 258 -0.10 -20.15 16.75
CA PHE A 258 -1.03 -20.05 15.63
C PHE A 258 -2.48 -20.42 15.99
N PHE A 259 -2.78 -20.65 17.27
CA PHE A 259 -4.09 -21.09 17.75
C PHE A 259 -5.23 -20.25 17.17
N ASN A 260 -5.13 -18.92 17.25
CA ASN A 260 -6.17 -18.00 16.79
C ASN A 260 -6.39 -18.10 15.28
N VAL A 261 -5.33 -18.28 14.49
CA VAL A 261 -5.43 -18.48 13.04
C VAL A 261 -6.18 -19.77 12.74
N PHE A 262 -5.76 -20.89 13.34
CA PHE A 262 -6.40 -22.17 13.08
C PHE A 262 -7.84 -22.26 13.60
N ASN A 263 -8.10 -21.69 14.77
CA ASN A 263 -9.44 -21.65 15.36
C ASN A 263 -10.42 -20.79 14.57
N SER A 264 -9.92 -19.85 13.75
CA SER A 264 -10.76 -19.06 12.84
C SER A 264 -11.16 -19.80 11.56
N GLY A 265 -10.55 -20.96 11.28
CA GLY A 265 -10.72 -21.69 10.02
C GLY A 265 -9.91 -21.13 8.84
N ALA A 266 -9.00 -20.17 9.10
CA ALA A 266 -8.17 -19.58 8.07
C ALA A 266 -7.28 -20.61 7.36
N SER A 267 -6.96 -20.34 6.10
CA SER A 267 -6.00 -21.11 5.31
C SER A 267 -4.58 -20.63 5.58
N VAL A 268 -3.65 -21.55 5.80
CA VAL A 268 -2.22 -21.24 5.99
C VAL A 268 -1.40 -21.85 4.87
N VAL A 269 -0.61 -21.01 4.18
CA VAL A 269 0.32 -21.43 3.14
C VAL A 269 1.75 -21.25 3.64
N VAL A 270 2.48 -22.35 3.78
CA VAL A 270 3.88 -22.34 4.23
C VAL A 270 4.81 -22.45 3.03
N GLN A 271 5.67 -21.46 2.84
CA GLN A 271 6.76 -21.52 1.87
C GLN A 271 7.94 -22.24 2.51
N GLU A 272 8.09 -23.54 2.22
CA GLU A 272 9.22 -24.33 2.73
C GLU A 272 10.28 -24.56 1.65
N THR A 273 11.52 -24.77 2.07
CA THR A 273 12.58 -25.34 1.21
C THR A 273 12.62 -26.87 1.28
N THR A 274 11.85 -27.48 2.18
CA THR A 274 11.74 -28.94 2.42
C THR A 274 10.28 -29.45 2.31
N PRO A 275 10.04 -30.76 2.18
CA PRO A 275 8.68 -31.30 2.00
C PRO A 275 7.80 -31.20 3.27
N CYS A 276 6.53 -30.83 3.08
CA CYS A 276 5.44 -30.89 4.07
C CYS A 276 5.38 -32.24 4.80
N SER A 277 6.10 -32.41 5.90
CA SER A 277 6.12 -33.70 6.59
C SER A 277 6.17 -33.53 8.10
N CYS A 278 7.33 -33.30 8.68
CA CYS A 278 7.41 -33.39 10.14
C CYS A 278 6.92 -32.16 10.92
N ASN A 279 7.10 -30.96 10.38
CA ASN A 279 6.71 -29.72 11.06
C ASN A 279 5.19 -29.53 11.24
N LEU A 280 4.40 -30.21 10.41
CA LEU A 280 2.94 -30.06 10.33
C LEU A 280 2.18 -31.35 10.67
N ALA A 281 2.89 -32.45 10.95
CA ALA A 281 2.31 -33.76 11.25
C ALA A 281 1.30 -33.70 12.41
N TRP A 282 1.62 -32.94 13.46
CA TRP A 282 0.76 -32.80 14.63
C TRP A 282 -0.61 -32.18 14.30
N ILE A 283 -0.70 -31.33 13.26
CA ILE A 283 -1.95 -30.70 12.84
C ILE A 283 -2.88 -31.75 12.22
N ARG A 284 -2.32 -32.63 11.38
CA ARG A 284 -3.06 -33.73 10.77
C ARG A 284 -3.56 -34.74 11.80
N LEU A 285 -2.74 -35.02 12.81
CA LEU A 285 -3.06 -35.96 13.90
C LEU A 285 -3.92 -35.35 15.01
N SER A 286 -4.15 -34.03 14.98
CA SER A 286 -4.94 -33.33 15.98
C SER A 286 -6.43 -33.41 15.65
N SER A 287 -7.22 -33.95 16.58
CA SER A 287 -8.69 -33.95 16.50
C SER A 287 -9.31 -32.56 16.68
N PHE A 288 -8.53 -31.57 17.10
CA PHE A 288 -9.01 -30.23 17.45
C PHE A 288 -9.08 -29.28 16.24
N LEU A 289 -8.37 -29.54 15.14
CA LEU A 289 -8.11 -28.56 14.08
C LEU A 289 -8.74 -28.87 12.72
N GLN A 290 -9.84 -29.62 12.67
CA GLN A 290 -10.47 -30.03 11.39
C GLN A 290 -10.87 -28.86 10.46
N GLN A 291 -10.87 -27.63 10.94
CA GLN A 291 -11.28 -26.44 10.18
C GLN A 291 -10.12 -25.72 9.48
N ALA A 292 -8.86 -25.96 9.86
CA ALA A 292 -7.72 -25.26 9.26
C ALA A 292 -7.24 -25.97 7.99
N SER A 293 -7.13 -25.23 6.88
CA SER A 293 -6.51 -25.71 5.64
C SER A 293 -5.03 -25.33 5.64
N ILE A 294 -4.15 -26.29 5.41
CA ILE A 294 -2.71 -26.03 5.31
C ILE A 294 -2.18 -26.58 4.00
N SER A 295 -1.47 -25.72 3.28
CA SER A 295 -0.74 -26.07 2.06
C SER A 295 0.72 -25.66 2.21
N CYS A 296 1.65 -26.43 1.66
CA CYS A 296 3.02 -25.95 1.51
C CYS A 296 3.48 -25.96 0.06
N ILE A 297 4.36 -25.02 -0.24
CA ILE A 297 4.94 -24.82 -1.57
C ILE A 297 6.27 -25.57 -1.61
N VAL A 298 6.37 -26.57 -2.48
CA VAL A 298 7.60 -27.36 -2.70
C VAL A 298 7.98 -27.23 -4.17
N ARG A 299 9.11 -26.60 -4.49
CA ARG A 299 9.63 -26.47 -5.88
C ARG A 299 8.56 -26.01 -6.90
N GLN A 300 7.70 -25.06 -6.52
CA GLN A 300 6.57 -24.49 -7.30
C GLN A 300 5.27 -25.31 -7.33
N ASP A 301 5.22 -26.50 -6.74
CA ASP A 301 3.98 -27.26 -6.57
C ASP A 301 3.36 -27.03 -5.18
N PHE A 302 2.02 -27.04 -5.12
CA PHE A 302 1.27 -26.96 -3.87
C PHE A 302 0.90 -28.37 -3.39
N VAL A 303 1.31 -28.70 -2.16
CA VAL A 303 0.89 -29.93 -1.50
C VAL A 303 -0.03 -29.58 -0.34
N SER A 304 -1.32 -29.91 -0.46
CA SER A 304 -2.25 -29.83 0.66
C SER A 304 -1.91 -30.91 1.68
N LEU A 305 -1.85 -30.53 2.96
CA LEU A 305 -1.60 -31.48 4.05
C LEU A 305 -2.65 -32.60 4.10
N ALA A 306 -3.88 -32.33 3.65
CA ALA A 306 -4.96 -33.33 3.58
C ALA A 306 -4.69 -34.44 2.56
N ASN A 307 -3.84 -34.18 1.56
CA ASN A 307 -3.51 -35.12 0.48
C ASN A 307 -2.23 -35.92 0.78
N VAL A 308 -1.54 -35.64 1.89
CA VAL A 308 -0.35 -36.38 2.29
C VAL A 308 -0.77 -37.66 3.04
N PRO A 309 -0.35 -38.86 2.60
CA PRO A 309 -0.67 -40.11 3.29
C PRO A 309 -0.15 -40.11 4.74
N GLU A 310 -0.91 -40.69 5.67
CA GLU A 310 -0.48 -40.80 7.08
C GLU A 310 0.87 -41.50 7.25
N SER A 311 1.17 -42.47 6.37
CA SER A 311 2.45 -43.18 6.35
C SER A 311 3.66 -42.25 6.17
N SER A 312 3.48 -41.09 5.54
CA SER A 312 4.54 -40.10 5.35
C SER A 312 4.96 -39.41 6.66
N PHE A 313 4.15 -39.53 7.72
CA PHE A 313 4.43 -38.95 9.04
C PHE A 313 4.96 -39.97 10.05
N LEU A 314 5.02 -41.27 9.72
CA LEU A 314 5.44 -42.33 10.65
C LEU A 314 6.86 -42.12 11.22
N HIS A 315 7.72 -41.44 10.47
CA HIS A 315 9.09 -41.12 10.89
C HIS A 315 9.21 -39.78 11.64
N CYS A 316 8.13 -39.01 11.74
CA CYS A 316 8.12 -37.69 12.36
C CYS A 316 7.88 -37.73 13.87
N CYS A 317 7.41 -38.85 14.42
CA CYS A 317 7.20 -39.06 15.86
C CYS A 317 8.43 -39.65 16.58
N GLY A 318 9.61 -39.59 15.96
CA GLY A 318 10.87 -40.13 16.48
C GLY A 318 11.95 -39.07 16.65
N ALA A 319 11.70 -38.06 17.50
CA ALA A 319 12.72 -37.19 18.10
C ALA A 319 12.19 -36.63 19.43
#